data_AF-A0A359LP21-F1
#
_entry.id   AF-A0A359LP21-F1
#
_cell.length_a   1.000
_cell.length_b   1.000
_cell.length_c   1.000
_cell.angle_alpha   90.00
_cell.angle_beta   90.00
_cell.angle_gamma   90.00
#
_symmetry.space_group_name_H-M   'P 1'
#
loop_
_entity.id
_entity.type
_entity.pdbx_description
1 polymer ?
#
loop_
_entity_poly.entity_id
_entity_poly.type
_entity_poly.pdbx_seq_one_letter_code
_entity_poly.pdbx_strand_id
1 'polypeptide(L)'
;MIETLGDITAMAHLGNYYAEKIRGASQLALFDKTAKPSQRESAVKHLLLAADHWKRYAAAYGVQYRQPLLYNRVGWVDLPAFAAKAEQDVSIARLWVPGTVPDEPPSRPADRPFRK
;
A
#
# COMPACT_ATOMS: atom_id res chain seq x y z
N MET A 1 24.43 -6.35 17.91
CA MET A 1 23.26 -7.22 18.19
C MET A 1 21.94 -6.45 18.22
N ILE A 2 21.95 -5.13 18.41
CA ILE A 2 20.74 -4.28 18.38
C ILE A 2 20.27 -4.05 16.93
N GLU A 3 21.17 -4.03 15.94
CA GLU A 3 20.80 -3.83 14.53
C GLU A 3 19.87 -4.94 14.02
N THR A 4 20.26 -6.22 14.19
CA THR A 4 19.48 -7.38 13.72
C THR A 4 18.06 -7.43 14.29
N LEU A 5 17.88 -7.08 15.57
CA LEU A 5 16.54 -7.05 16.17
C LEU A 5 15.67 -5.93 15.59
N GLY A 6 16.26 -4.76 15.33
CA GLY A 6 15.55 -3.66 14.67
C GLY A 6 15.17 -3.99 13.24
N ASP A 7 16.05 -4.66 12.49
CA ASP A 7 15.76 -5.15 11.14
C ASP A 7 14.58 -6.13 11.12
N ILE A 8 14.59 -7.11 12.03
CA ILE A 8 13.49 -8.09 12.17
C ILE A 8 12.19 -7.36 12.51
N THR A 9 12.24 -6.39 13.42
CA THR A 9 11.06 -5.60 13.84
C THR A 9 10.51 -4.77 12.69
N ALA A 10 11.38 -4.08 11.95
CA ALA A 10 11.00 -3.31 10.77
C ALA A 10 10.36 -4.21 9.71
N MET A 11 10.98 -5.36 9.41
CA MET A 11 10.44 -6.32 8.43
C MET A 11 9.12 -6.94 8.88
N ALA A 12 8.92 -7.20 10.18
CA ALA A 12 7.65 -7.67 10.70
C ALA A 12 6.53 -6.63 10.50
N HIS A 13 6.80 -5.34 10.76
CA HIS A 13 5.85 -4.27 10.47
C HIS A 13 5.56 -4.14 8.96
N LEU A 14 6.58 -4.25 8.11
CA LEU A 14 6.40 -4.19 6.67
C LEU A 14 5.56 -5.37 6.13
N GLY A 15 5.78 -6.58 6.64
CA GLY A 15 4.98 -7.75 6.31
C GLY A 15 3.51 -7.57 6.69
N ASN A 16 3.25 -7.08 7.91
CA ASN A 16 1.88 -6.80 8.37
C ASN A 16 1.23 -5.67 7.56
N TYR A 17 1.97 -4.62 7.17
CA TYR A 17 1.47 -3.58 6.27
C TYR A 17 0.93 -4.19 4.97
N TYR A 18 1.71 -5.04 4.30
CA TYR A 18 1.27 -5.64 3.04
C TYR A 18 0.12 -6.62 3.21
N ALA A 19 0.13 -7.42 4.29
CA ALA A 19 -0.97 -8.34 4.57
C ALA A 19 -2.31 -7.58 4.73
N GLU A 20 -2.30 -6.50 5.52
CA GLU A 20 -3.47 -5.66 5.72
C GLU A 20 -3.85 -4.87 4.45
N LYS A 21 -2.88 -4.37 3.70
CA LYS A 21 -3.13 -3.67 2.42
C LYS A 21 -3.80 -4.57 1.39
N ILE A 22 -3.35 -5.82 1.25
CA ILE A 22 -3.94 -6.80 0.34
C ILE A 22 -5.38 -7.12 0.79
N ARG A 23 -5.61 -7.39 2.07
CA ARG A 23 -6.96 -7.64 2.61
C ARG A 23 -7.89 -6.46 2.37
N GLY A 24 -7.41 -5.24 2.61
CA GLY A 24 -8.15 -4.01 2.34
C GLY A 24 -8.54 -3.86 0.87
N ALA A 25 -7.59 -4.06 -0.04
CA ALA A 25 -7.84 -4.02 -1.48
C ALA A 25 -8.81 -5.12 -1.94
N SER A 26 -8.70 -6.34 -1.42
CA SER A 26 -9.64 -7.43 -1.75
C SER A 26 -11.06 -7.11 -1.30
N GLN A 27 -11.25 -6.58 -0.08
CA GLN A 27 -12.56 -6.16 0.41
C GLN A 27 -13.13 -4.99 -0.40
N LEU A 28 -12.29 -4.05 -0.82
CA LEU A 28 -12.71 -2.96 -1.68
C LEU A 28 -13.16 -3.44 -3.06
N ALA A 29 -12.46 -4.41 -3.65
CA ALA A 29 -12.86 -5.03 -4.91
C ALA A 29 -14.19 -5.80 -4.78
N LEU A 30 -14.42 -6.48 -3.65
CA LEU A 30 -15.73 -7.10 -3.37
C LEU A 30 -16.84 -6.05 -3.21
N PHE A 31 -16.54 -4.94 -2.52
CA PHE A 31 -17.48 -3.83 -2.38
C PHE A 31 -17.82 -3.23 -3.73
N ASP A 32 -16.83 -3.05 -4.60
CA ASP A 32 -17.03 -2.55 -5.96
C ASP A 32 -18.02 -3.41 -6.75
N LYS A 33 -17.94 -4.74 -6.61
CA LYS A 33 -18.82 -5.69 -7.31
C LYS A 33 -20.21 -5.85 -6.68
N THR A 34 -20.33 -5.70 -5.37
CA THR A 34 -21.57 -6.11 -4.66
C THR A 34 -22.31 -4.96 -3.98
N ALA A 35 -21.69 -3.78 -3.88
CA ALA A 35 -22.17 -2.62 -3.13
C ALA A 35 -22.50 -2.89 -1.65
N LYS A 36 -22.01 -3.99 -1.06
CA LYS A 36 -22.30 -4.35 0.34
C LYS A 36 -21.53 -3.44 1.32
N PRO A 37 -22.19 -2.64 2.16
CA PRO A 37 -21.51 -1.68 3.04
C PRO A 37 -20.50 -2.31 3.99
N SER A 38 -20.76 -3.52 4.48
CA SER A 38 -19.85 -4.26 5.37
C SER A 38 -18.48 -4.55 4.76
N GLN A 39 -18.40 -4.70 3.43
CA GLN A 39 -17.14 -4.90 2.73
C GLN A 39 -16.33 -3.59 2.64
N ARG A 40 -16.99 -2.45 2.43
CA ARG A 40 -16.33 -1.13 2.51
C ARG A 40 -15.79 -0.87 3.92
N GLU A 41 -16.57 -1.16 4.95
CA GLU A 41 -16.14 -1.02 6.34
C GLU A 41 -14.94 -1.91 6.66
N SER A 42 -14.96 -3.16 6.19
CA SER A 42 -13.85 -4.09 6.31
C SER A 42 -12.59 -3.59 5.57
N ALA A 43 -12.76 -3.08 4.34
CA ALA A 43 -11.68 -2.48 3.57
C ALA A 43 -11.02 -1.32 4.31
N VAL A 44 -11.84 -0.37 4.79
CA VAL A 44 -11.37 0.79 5.57
C VAL A 44 -10.64 0.35 6.85
N LYS A 45 -11.16 -0.65 7.57
CA LYS A 45 -10.52 -1.18 8.77
C LYS A 45 -9.12 -1.74 8.46
N HIS A 46 -9.00 -2.59 7.45
CA HIS A 46 -7.72 -3.16 7.05
C HIS A 46 -6.73 -2.09 6.57
N LEU A 47 -7.20 -1.10 5.79
CA LEU A 47 -6.32 -0.02 5.31
C LEU A 47 -5.84 0.91 6.43
N LEU A 48 -6.65 1.14 7.47
CA LEU A 48 -6.20 1.85 8.68
C LEU A 48 -5.11 1.08 9.42
N LEU A 49 -5.25 -0.25 9.56
CA LEU A 49 -4.22 -1.10 10.16
C LEU A 49 -2.94 -1.13 9.31
N ALA A 50 -3.08 -1.15 7.98
CA ALA A 50 -1.94 -1.02 7.07
C ALA A 50 -1.21 0.31 7.30
N ALA A 51 -1.93 1.45 7.33
CA ALA A 51 -1.32 2.75 7.58
C ALA A 51 -0.58 2.81 8.93
N ASP A 52 -1.14 2.21 9.99
CA ASP A 52 -0.46 2.09 11.28
C ASP A 52 0.82 1.24 11.19
N HIS A 53 0.78 0.08 10.54
CA HIS A 53 1.96 -0.75 10.32
C HIS A 53 3.04 -0.05 9.50
N TRP A 54 2.66 0.75 8.49
CA TRP A 54 3.62 1.55 7.72
C TRP A 54 4.32 2.58 8.62
N LYS A 55 3.57 3.29 9.47
CA LYS A 55 4.15 4.26 10.41
C LYS A 55 5.14 3.59 11.37
N ARG A 56 4.80 2.42 11.91
CA ARG A 56 5.70 1.64 12.78
C ARG A 56 6.93 1.14 12.05
N TYR A 57 6.77 0.69 10.80
CA TYR A 57 7.90 0.32 9.94
C TYR A 57 8.84 1.51 9.71
N ALA A 58 8.31 2.65 9.28
CA ALA A 58 9.09 3.85 9.03
C ALA A 58 9.83 4.34 10.29
N ALA A 59 9.16 4.28 11.46
CA ALA A 59 9.78 4.60 12.74
C ALA A 59 10.92 3.65 13.11
N ALA A 60 10.69 2.32 13.03
CA ALA A 60 11.72 1.32 13.31
C ALA A 60 12.92 1.45 12.37
N TYR A 61 12.67 1.67 11.08
CA TYR A 61 13.72 1.89 10.07
C TYR A 61 14.51 3.17 10.35
N GLY A 62 13.82 4.28 10.66
CA GLY A 62 14.44 5.60 10.90
C GLY A 62 15.32 5.69 12.14
N VAL A 63 15.20 4.75 13.08
CA VAL A 63 16.12 4.64 14.24
C VAL A 63 17.52 4.23 13.79
N GLN A 64 17.64 3.41 12.75
CA GLN A 64 18.91 2.77 12.35
C GLN A 64 19.45 3.33 11.03
N TYR A 65 18.57 3.75 10.13
CA TYR A 65 18.93 4.11 8.77
C TYR A 65 18.61 5.57 8.47
N ARG A 66 19.49 6.20 7.68
CA ARG A 66 19.30 7.59 7.24
C ARG A 66 18.10 7.68 6.29
N GLN A 67 17.34 8.75 6.44
CA GLN A 67 16.21 9.11 5.58
C GLN A 67 16.13 10.65 5.47
N PRO A 68 15.65 11.19 4.34
CA PRO A 68 15.37 10.49 3.07
C PRO A 68 16.66 10.10 2.32
N LEU A 69 16.56 9.20 1.34
CA LEU A 69 17.68 8.74 0.50
C LEU A 69 17.34 8.76 -0.99
N LEU A 70 18.33 9.12 -1.82
CA LEU A 70 18.23 9.07 -3.28
C LEU A 70 18.77 7.72 -3.79
N TYR A 71 17.90 6.94 -4.46
CA TYR A 71 18.27 5.67 -5.09
C TYR A 71 18.30 5.78 -6.61
N ASN A 72 19.25 5.08 -7.25
CA ASN A 72 19.48 5.15 -8.70
C ASN A 72 18.23 4.92 -9.57
N ARG A 73 17.40 3.92 -9.25
CA ARG A 73 16.22 3.56 -10.05
C ARG A 73 14.92 4.21 -9.58
N VAL A 74 14.78 4.40 -8.27
CA VAL A 74 13.51 4.74 -7.63
C VAL A 74 13.39 6.23 -7.29
N GLY A 75 14.50 6.98 -7.41
CA GLY A 75 14.56 8.38 -7.03
C GLY A 75 14.59 8.56 -5.50
N TRP A 76 14.01 9.67 -5.05
CA TRP A 76 13.91 10.00 -3.62
C TRP A 76 12.94 9.06 -2.91
N VAL A 77 13.42 8.43 -1.85
CA VAL A 77 12.64 7.60 -0.95
C VAL A 77 12.66 8.25 0.44
N ASP A 78 11.46 8.54 0.91
CA ASP A 78 11.17 9.07 2.24
C ASP A 78 10.08 8.21 2.86
N LEU A 79 10.49 7.24 3.67
CA LEU A 79 9.55 6.28 4.27
C LEU A 79 8.54 6.95 5.21
N PRO A 80 8.93 7.89 6.11
CA PRO A 80 7.97 8.67 6.87
C PRO A 80 6.95 9.41 5.98
N ALA A 81 7.39 10.11 4.93
CA ALA A 81 6.48 10.85 4.05
C ALA A 81 5.53 9.94 3.27
N PHE A 82 5.94 8.70 2.96
CA PHE A 82 5.08 7.72 2.29
C PHE A 82 3.92 7.23 3.15
N ALA A 83 3.89 7.52 4.46
CA ALA A 83 2.72 7.25 5.29
C ALA A 83 1.46 7.95 4.75
N ALA A 84 1.62 9.16 4.18
CA ALA A 84 0.52 9.89 3.56
C ALA A 84 -0.13 9.11 2.39
N LYS A 85 0.65 8.31 1.66
CA LYS A 85 0.12 7.45 0.58
C LYS A 85 -0.70 6.29 1.13
N ALA A 86 -0.24 5.67 2.23
CA ALA A 86 -1.00 4.62 2.91
C ALA A 86 -2.32 5.16 3.51
N GLU A 87 -2.31 6.38 4.03
CA GLU A 87 -3.51 7.07 4.50
C GLU A 87 -4.45 7.45 3.34
N GLN A 88 -3.90 7.81 2.18
CA GLN A 88 -4.68 8.08 0.98
C GLN A 88 -5.48 6.85 0.53
N ASP A 89 -4.94 5.63 0.69
CA ASP A 89 -5.68 4.39 0.39
C ASP A 89 -6.97 4.29 1.24
N VAL A 90 -6.95 4.74 2.49
CA VAL A 90 -8.14 4.80 3.36
C VAL A 90 -9.17 5.76 2.79
N SER A 91 -8.74 6.95 2.35
CA SER A 91 -9.63 7.94 1.73
C SER A 91 -10.26 7.41 0.45
N ILE A 92 -9.47 6.72 -0.39
CA ILE A 92 -9.95 6.04 -1.59
C ILE A 92 -11.06 5.05 -1.24
N ALA A 93 -10.86 4.18 -0.25
CA ALA A 93 -11.88 3.20 0.13
C ALA A 93 -13.15 3.83 0.72
N ARG A 94 -13.04 4.94 1.46
CA ARG A 94 -14.20 5.65 2.02
C ARG A 94 -15.07 6.29 0.93
N LEU A 95 -14.42 6.88 -0.07
CA LEU A 95 -15.07 7.63 -1.15
C LEU A 95 -15.39 6.75 -2.37
N TRP A 96 -15.08 5.46 -2.30
CA TRP A 96 -15.26 4.54 -3.42
C TRP A 96 -16.72 4.42 -3.85
N VAL A 97 -16.94 4.48 -5.15
CA VAL A 97 -18.25 4.26 -5.78
C VAL A 97 -18.23 2.86 -6.41
N PRO A 98 -19.15 1.96 -6.02
CA PRO A 98 -19.23 0.62 -6.62
C PRO A 98 -19.48 0.64 -8.12
N GLY A 99 -19.01 -0.39 -8.82
CA GLY A 99 -19.13 -0.56 -10.27
C GLY A 99 -18.17 0.32 -11.07
N THR A 100 -17.08 0.81 -10.47
CA THR A 100 -16.10 1.66 -11.16
C THR A 100 -14.96 0.87 -11.78
N VAL A 101 -14.74 -0.39 -11.37
CA VAL A 101 -13.73 -1.26 -11.97
C VAL A 101 -14.37 -2.14 -13.05
N PRO A 102 -13.88 -2.08 -14.31
CA PRO A 102 -14.32 -3.00 -15.36
C PRO A 102 -13.98 -4.45 -15.02
N ASP A 103 -14.87 -5.40 -15.35
CA ASP A 103 -14.62 -6.83 -15.17
C ASP A 103 -13.55 -7.37 -16.13
N GLU A 104 -13.44 -6.79 -17.32
CA GLU A 104 -12.43 -7.16 -18.31
C GLU A 104 -11.25 -6.19 -18.27
N PRO A 105 -10.00 -6.71 -18.26
CA PRO A 105 -8.84 -5.84 -18.39
C PRO A 105 -8.86 -5.17 -19.78
N PRO A 106 -8.38 -3.92 -19.88
CA PRO A 106 -8.30 -3.23 -21.16
C PRO A 106 -7.40 -4.02 -22.13
N SER A 107 -7.85 -4.15 -23.38
CA SER A 107 -7.06 -4.75 -24.46
C SER A 107 -5.74 -4.00 -24.59
N ARG A 108 -4.62 -4.71 -24.37
CA ARG A 108 -3.28 -4.12 -24.55
C ARG A 108 -2.87 -4.30 -26.01
N PRO A 109 -2.59 -3.22 -26.75
CA PRO A 109 -2.02 -3.36 -28.08
C PRO A 109 -0.66 -4.06 -27.99
N ALA A 110 -0.30 -4.82 -29.03
CA ALA A 110 1.02 -5.44 -29.12
C ALA A 110 2.13 -4.38 -29.04
N ASP A 111 3.27 -4.76 -28.48
CA ASP A 111 4.46 -3.91 -28.43
C ASP A 111 4.81 -3.43 -29.84
N ARG A 112 4.98 -2.12 -29.99
CA ARG A 112 5.43 -1.53 -31.25
C ARG A 112 6.95 -1.71 -31.33
N PRO A 113 7.49 -2.43 -32.33
CA PRO A 113 8.93 -2.52 -32.50
C PRO A 113 9.53 -1.12 -32.76
N PHE A 114 10.76 -0.92 -32.31
CA PHE A 114 11.50 0.31 -32.59
C PHE A 114 11.59 0.53 -34.10
N ARG A 115 11.27 1.75 -34.55
CA ARG A 115 11.46 2.15 -35.95
C ARG A 115 12.97 2.25 -36.22
N LYS A 116 13.42 1.60 -37.31
CA LYS A 116 14.78 1.79 -37.86
C LYS A 116 14.91 3.15 -38.53
#